data_AF-N0BDF7-F1
#
_entry.id   AF-N0BDF7-F1
#
_cell.length_a   1.000
_cell.length_b   1.000
_cell.length_c   1.000
_cell.angle_alpha   90.00
_cell.angle_beta   90.00
_cell.angle_gamma   90.00
#
_symmetry.space_group_name_H-M   'P 1'
#
loop_
_entity.id
_entity.type
_entity.pdbx_description
1 polymer ?
#
loop_
_entity_poly.entity_id
_entity_poly.type
_entity_poly.pdbx_seq_one_letter_code
_entity_poly.pdbx_strand_id
1 'polypeptide(L)'
;MVEYGENRNRIGVTKGTEIEEAVTNEFRGETMEVGLYLAMARQAEREGYPEIARVLRDIAMDEAYHASRFAELNGMIKDTLKESLEYMLEGERKANVHKRKIAVKAKELGLDEAHDIWDEASRDEYRHAEALKGLLERYF
;
A
#
# COMPACT_ATOMS: atom_id res chain seq x y z
N MET A 1 -36.18 16.17 12.02
CA MET A 1 -35.16 15.15 11.74
C MET A 1 -35.34 14.74 10.29
N VAL A 2 -34.32 14.90 9.46
CA VAL A 2 -34.38 14.38 8.09
C VAL A 2 -34.02 12.90 8.20
N GLU A 3 -34.96 12.02 7.85
CA GLU A 3 -34.68 10.60 7.68
C GLU A 3 -33.79 10.43 6.45
N TYR A 4 -32.57 9.94 6.65
CA TYR A 4 -31.71 9.52 5.55
C TYR A 4 -32.02 8.05 5.23
N GLY A 5 -32.11 7.71 3.94
CA GLY A 5 -32.21 6.31 3.49
C GLY A 5 -30.87 5.57 3.58
N GLU A 6 -30.90 4.25 3.46
CA GLU A 6 -29.70 3.38 3.63
C GLU A 6 -28.74 3.33 2.41
N ASN A 7 -28.81 4.31 1.50
CA ASN A 7 -27.95 4.35 0.31
C ASN A 7 -26.53 4.79 0.69
N ARG A 8 -25.72 3.83 1.13
CA ARG A 8 -24.32 4.02 1.56
C ARG A 8 -23.37 3.12 0.75
N ASN A 9 -22.10 3.54 0.64
CA ASN A 9 -21.04 2.68 0.13
C ASN A 9 -20.96 1.41 0.99
N ARG A 10 -20.85 0.26 0.34
CA ARG A 10 -20.75 -1.05 0.99
C ARG A 10 -19.38 -1.63 0.70
N ILE A 11 -18.69 -2.03 1.75
CA ILE A 11 -17.38 -2.70 1.68
C ILE A 11 -17.64 -4.21 1.54
N GLY A 12 -16.87 -4.90 0.70
CA GLY A 12 -16.91 -6.35 0.60
C GLY A 12 -18.10 -6.90 -0.18
N VAL A 13 -18.74 -6.11 -1.05
CA VAL A 13 -19.91 -6.54 -1.84
C VAL A 13 -19.62 -7.71 -2.77
N THR A 14 -18.36 -7.96 -3.12
CA THR A 14 -17.96 -9.08 -3.98
C THR A 14 -17.52 -10.31 -3.19
N LYS A 15 -17.39 -10.24 -1.86
CA LYS A 15 -16.99 -11.40 -1.05
C LYS A 15 -18.04 -12.52 -1.14
N GLY A 16 -17.58 -13.75 -1.34
CA GLY A 16 -18.39 -14.95 -1.52
C GLY A 16 -19.09 -15.06 -2.88
N THR A 17 -18.82 -14.14 -3.82
CA THR A 17 -19.41 -14.16 -5.16
C THR A 17 -18.49 -14.83 -6.17
N GLU A 18 -19.02 -15.17 -7.35
CA GLU A 18 -18.23 -15.76 -8.44
C GLU A 18 -17.12 -14.84 -8.99
N ILE A 19 -17.20 -13.53 -8.71
CA ILE A 19 -16.22 -12.54 -9.16
C ILE A 19 -15.21 -12.13 -8.09
N GLU A 20 -15.27 -12.71 -6.88
CA GLU A 20 -14.33 -12.40 -5.77
C GLU A 20 -12.87 -12.56 -6.19
N GLU A 21 -12.56 -13.65 -6.89
CA GLU A 21 -11.21 -13.94 -7.36
C GLU A 21 -10.77 -12.95 -8.44
N ALA A 22 -11.66 -12.62 -9.38
CA ALA A 22 -11.39 -11.61 -10.40
C ALA A 22 -11.05 -10.26 -9.76
N VAL A 23 -11.85 -9.79 -8.80
CA VAL A 23 -11.62 -8.53 -8.08
C VAL A 23 -10.28 -8.57 -7.31
N THR A 24 -9.92 -9.71 -6.73
CA THR A 24 -8.62 -9.88 -6.06
C THR A 24 -7.45 -9.80 -7.05
N ASN A 25 -7.62 -10.35 -8.25
CA ASN A 25 -6.61 -10.30 -9.29
C ASN A 25 -6.45 -8.89 -9.85
N GLU A 26 -7.54 -8.16 -10.06
CA GLU A 26 -7.49 -6.75 -10.45
C GLU A 26 -6.75 -5.91 -9.40
N PHE A 27 -7.07 -6.05 -8.10
CA PHE A 27 -6.31 -5.37 -7.05
C PHE A 27 -4.79 -5.63 -7.13
N ARG A 28 -4.38 -6.87 -7.42
CA ARG A 28 -2.96 -7.23 -7.58
C ARG A 28 -2.34 -6.66 -8.84
N GLY A 29 -3.08 -6.65 -9.95
CA GLY A 29 -2.65 -6.07 -11.22
C GLY A 29 -2.40 -4.57 -11.08
N GLU A 30 -3.39 -3.85 -10.57
CA GLU A 30 -3.32 -2.40 -10.36
C GLU A 30 -2.17 -2.01 -9.41
N THR A 31 -2.00 -2.74 -8.29
CA THR A 31 -0.88 -2.48 -7.35
C THR A 31 0.50 -2.80 -7.94
N MET A 32 0.59 -3.78 -8.85
CA MET A 32 1.81 -4.03 -9.62
C MET A 32 2.10 -2.88 -10.59
N GLU A 33 1.09 -2.38 -11.30
CA GLU A 33 1.23 -1.28 -12.25
C GLU A 33 1.69 0.02 -11.56
N VAL A 34 1.16 0.34 -10.36
CA VAL A 34 1.65 1.45 -9.53
C VAL A 34 3.18 1.35 -9.34
N GLY A 35 3.67 0.18 -8.94
CA GLY A 35 5.10 -0.04 -8.71
C GLY A 35 5.93 0.10 -10.00
N LEU A 36 5.44 -0.45 -11.11
CA LEU A 36 6.13 -0.39 -12.40
C LEU A 36 6.18 1.03 -12.97
N TYR A 37 5.06 1.77 -12.95
CA TYR A 37 5.02 3.15 -13.43
C TYR A 37 5.92 4.07 -12.59
N LEU A 38 5.97 3.91 -11.27
CA LEU A 38 6.90 4.67 -10.42
C LEU A 38 8.38 4.32 -10.71
N ALA A 39 8.68 3.05 -10.98
CA ALA A 39 10.03 2.63 -11.37
C ALA A 39 10.44 3.22 -12.73
N MET A 40 9.52 3.18 -13.71
CA MET A 40 9.71 3.78 -15.03
C MET A 40 9.83 5.31 -14.94
N ALA A 41 9.09 5.97 -14.05
CA ALA A 41 9.25 7.40 -13.82
C ALA A 41 10.66 7.75 -13.34
N ARG A 42 11.21 6.97 -12.39
CA ARG A 42 12.61 7.11 -11.93
C ARG A 42 13.61 6.85 -13.05
N GLN A 43 13.31 5.93 -13.96
CA GLN A 43 14.14 5.68 -15.15
C GLN A 43 14.12 6.90 -16.09
N ALA A 44 12.94 7.41 -16.42
CA ALA A 44 12.77 8.58 -17.28
C ALA A 44 13.53 9.80 -16.74
N GLU A 45 13.56 10.01 -15.42
CA GLU A 45 14.37 11.10 -14.82
C GLU A 45 15.87 10.92 -15.03
N ARG A 46 16.39 9.70 -14.83
CA ARG A 46 17.82 9.40 -15.05
C ARG A 46 18.21 9.56 -16.52
N GLU A 47 17.28 9.31 -17.43
CA GLU A 47 17.48 9.45 -18.88
C GLU A 47 17.21 10.87 -19.40
N GLY A 48 16.78 11.81 -18.54
CA GLY A 48 16.59 13.21 -18.90
C GLY A 48 15.22 13.56 -19.49
N TYR A 49 14.19 12.76 -19.23
CA TYR A 49 12.81 12.96 -19.70
C TYR A 49 11.85 13.35 -18.55
N PRO A 50 11.94 14.59 -18.01
CA PRO A 50 11.15 15.00 -16.85
C PRO A 50 9.63 15.04 -17.11
N GLU A 51 9.20 15.32 -18.35
CA GLU A 51 7.78 15.30 -18.70
C GLU A 51 7.21 13.89 -18.67
N ILE A 52 7.92 12.91 -19.24
CA ILE A 52 7.54 11.50 -19.20
C ILE A 52 7.46 11.03 -17.75
N ALA A 53 8.47 11.36 -16.93
CA ALA A 53 8.48 10.99 -15.52
C ALA A 53 7.26 11.53 -14.75
N ARG A 54 6.84 12.78 -15.05
CA ARG A 54 5.64 13.37 -14.45
C ARG A 54 4.37 12.61 -14.88
N VAL A 55 4.19 12.38 -16.18
CA VAL A 55 3.02 11.66 -16.69
C VAL A 55 2.93 10.24 -16.11
N LEU A 56 4.05 9.53 -16.01
CA LEU A 56 4.07 8.18 -15.43
C LEU A 56 3.69 8.18 -13.93
N ARG A 57 4.03 9.22 -13.18
CA ARG A 57 3.56 9.38 -11.79
C ARG A 57 2.07 9.65 -11.71
N ASP A 58 1.55 10.47 -12.62
CA ASP A 58 0.12 10.76 -12.68
C ASP A 58 -0.66 9.47 -12.97
N ILE A 59 -0.21 8.66 -13.94
CA ILE A 59 -0.79 7.34 -14.24
C ILE A 59 -0.69 6.40 -13.03
N ALA A 60 0.45 6.34 -12.34
CA ALA A 60 0.59 5.51 -11.13
C ALA A 60 -0.43 5.90 -10.04
N MET A 61 -0.84 7.17 -9.96
CA MET A 61 -1.90 7.58 -9.03
C MET A 61 -3.28 7.13 -9.47
N ASP A 62 -3.57 7.15 -10.77
CA ASP A 62 -4.82 6.61 -11.32
C ASP A 62 -4.97 5.10 -10.99
N GLU A 63 -3.92 4.29 -11.21
CA GLU A 63 -3.95 2.86 -10.86
C GLU A 63 -4.02 2.63 -9.35
N ALA A 64 -3.45 3.52 -8.54
CA ALA A 64 -3.62 3.46 -7.08
C ALA A 64 -5.08 3.68 -6.66
N TYR A 65 -5.82 4.55 -7.37
CA TYR A 65 -7.26 4.74 -7.16
C TYR A 65 -8.10 3.56 -7.66
N HIS A 66 -7.69 2.91 -8.76
CA HIS A 66 -8.32 1.67 -9.22
C HIS A 66 -8.14 0.55 -8.18
N ALA A 67 -6.91 0.34 -7.71
CA ALA A 67 -6.59 -0.61 -6.66
C ALA A 67 -7.42 -0.35 -5.39
N SER A 68 -7.55 0.89 -4.93
CA SER A 68 -8.32 1.20 -3.71
C SER A 68 -9.79 0.82 -3.84
N ARG A 69 -10.39 1.00 -5.03
CA ARG A 69 -11.78 0.60 -5.29
C ARG A 69 -11.95 -0.91 -5.29
N PHE A 70 -11.03 -1.67 -5.88
CA PHE A 70 -11.08 -3.13 -5.82
C PHE A 70 -10.87 -3.67 -4.40
N ALA A 71 -10.00 -3.03 -3.62
CA ALA A 71 -9.83 -3.34 -2.19
C ALA A 71 -11.12 -3.12 -1.39
N GLU A 72 -11.86 -2.04 -1.66
CA GLU A 72 -13.18 -1.79 -1.05
C GLU A 72 -14.21 -2.83 -1.49
N LEU A 73 -14.31 -3.11 -2.80
CA LEU A 73 -15.26 -4.09 -3.35
C LEU A 73 -15.08 -5.47 -2.70
N ASN A 74 -13.83 -5.88 -2.49
CA ASN A 74 -13.52 -7.18 -1.87
C ASN A 74 -13.24 -7.11 -0.36
N GLY A 75 -13.54 -5.99 0.30
CA GLY A 75 -13.42 -5.81 1.75
C GLY A 75 -12.07 -6.19 2.32
N MET A 76 -11.01 -5.70 1.70
CA MET A 76 -9.63 -5.87 2.16
C MET A 76 -9.27 -4.94 3.33
N ILE A 77 -10.12 -3.95 3.62
CA ILE A 77 -10.10 -3.13 4.84
C ILE A 77 -11.08 -3.68 5.88
N LYS A 78 -10.95 -3.24 7.14
CA LYS A 78 -11.86 -3.64 8.24
C LYS A 78 -13.14 -2.81 8.23
N ASP A 79 -14.14 -3.28 8.97
CA ASP A 79 -15.46 -2.63 9.04
C ASP A 79 -15.39 -1.24 9.68
N THR A 80 -14.42 -1.03 10.59
CA THR A 80 -14.16 0.28 11.17
C THR A 80 -12.77 0.82 10.80
N LEU A 81 -12.65 2.15 10.81
CA LEU A 81 -11.36 2.82 10.61
C LEU A 81 -10.38 2.45 11.73
N LYS A 82 -10.83 2.36 12.99
CA LYS A 82 -9.99 1.97 14.12
C LYS A 82 -9.34 0.60 13.89
N GLU A 83 -10.14 -0.41 13.56
CA GLU A 83 -9.64 -1.76 13.32
C GLU A 83 -8.71 -1.81 12.09
N SER A 84 -9.00 -1.01 11.06
CA SER A 84 -8.12 -0.90 9.88
C SER A 84 -6.75 -0.31 10.26
N LEU A 85 -6.73 0.75 11.08
CA LEU A 85 -5.49 1.36 11.57
C LEU A 85 -4.71 0.43 12.51
N GLU A 86 -5.39 -0.29 13.40
CA GLU A 86 -4.77 -1.29 14.28
C GLU A 86 -4.16 -2.44 13.46
N TYR A 87 -4.88 -2.93 12.45
CA TYR A 87 -4.40 -3.94 11.51
C TYR A 87 -3.15 -3.48 10.76
N MET A 88 -3.16 -2.27 10.22
CA MET A 88 -1.99 -1.71 9.53
C MET A 88 -0.82 -1.49 10.48
N LEU A 89 -1.05 -0.99 11.70
CA LEU A 89 0.00 -0.81 12.72
C LEU A 89 0.71 -2.14 13.05
N GLU A 90 -0.05 -3.22 13.22
CA GLU A 90 0.55 -4.55 13.42
C GLU A 90 1.36 -4.99 12.19
N GLY A 91 0.84 -4.72 10.99
CA GLY A 91 1.52 -4.95 9.71
C GLY A 91 2.88 -4.25 9.66
N GLU A 92 2.92 -2.94 9.92
CA GLU A 92 4.15 -2.13 9.92
C GLU A 92 5.19 -2.66 10.91
N ARG A 93 4.77 -3.05 12.12
CA ARG A 93 5.68 -3.63 13.12
C ARG A 93 6.27 -4.96 12.65
N LYS A 94 5.48 -5.82 12.02
CA LYS A 94 5.96 -7.09 11.45
C LYS A 94 6.90 -6.85 10.27
N ALA A 95 6.55 -5.90 9.39
CA ALA A 95 7.34 -5.53 8.23
C ALA A 95 8.70 -4.94 8.64
N ASN A 96 8.74 -4.05 9.64
CA ASN A 96 9.99 -3.52 10.20
C ASN A 96 10.95 -4.65 10.61
N VAL A 97 10.49 -5.59 11.44
CA VAL A 97 11.30 -6.72 11.92
C VAL A 97 11.76 -7.61 10.77
N HIS A 98 10.87 -7.90 9.82
CA HIS A 98 11.17 -8.74 8.67
C HIS A 98 12.20 -8.09 7.74
N LYS A 99 11.98 -6.83 7.36
CA LYS A 99 12.89 -6.05 6.49
C LYS A 99 14.27 -5.94 7.11
N ARG A 100 14.36 -5.67 8.42
CA ARG A 100 15.64 -5.61 9.13
C ARG A 100 16.40 -6.95 9.10
N LYS A 101 15.71 -8.08 9.26
CA LYS A 101 16.32 -9.42 9.14
C LYS A 101 16.89 -9.67 7.75
N ILE A 102 16.17 -9.26 6.70
CA ILE A 102 16.65 -9.38 5.31
C ILE A 102 17.85 -8.47 5.08
N ALA A 103 17.84 -7.23 5.58
CA ALA A 103 18.98 -6.33 5.47
C ALA A 103 20.25 -6.96 6.04
N VAL A 104 20.20 -7.48 7.28
CA VAL A 104 21.33 -8.20 7.90
C VAL A 104 21.80 -9.35 7.00
N LYS A 105 20.87 -10.13 6.43
CA LYS A 105 21.23 -11.24 5.55
C LYS A 105 21.89 -10.78 4.24
N ALA A 106 21.41 -9.70 3.64
CA ALA A 106 22.02 -9.10 2.45
C ALA A 106 23.45 -8.65 2.75
N LYS A 107 23.71 -8.09 3.93
CA LYS A 107 25.06 -7.71 4.36
C LYS A 107 25.99 -8.91 4.51
N GLU A 108 25.52 -10.00 5.12
CA GLU A 108 26.27 -11.26 5.23
C GLU A 108 26.65 -11.84 3.85
N LEU A 109 25.80 -11.63 2.85
CA LEU A 109 26.03 -12.07 1.47
C LEU A 109 26.89 -11.09 0.63
N GLY A 110 27.30 -9.96 1.21
CA GLY A 110 28.05 -8.91 0.49
C GLY A 110 27.22 -8.13 -0.52
N LEU A 111 25.89 -8.15 -0.40
CA LEU A 111 24.94 -7.45 -1.27
C LEU A 111 24.61 -6.07 -0.68
N ASP A 112 25.58 -5.15 -0.73
CA ASP A 112 25.48 -3.86 -0.02
C ASP A 112 24.28 -3.01 -0.47
N GLU A 113 24.03 -2.93 -1.78
CA GLU A 113 22.94 -2.12 -2.32
C GLU A 113 21.56 -2.67 -1.92
N ALA A 114 21.43 -3.99 -1.83
CA ALA A 114 20.24 -4.62 -1.28
C ALA A 114 20.12 -4.39 0.23
N HIS A 115 21.21 -4.51 0.99
CA HIS A 115 21.22 -4.20 2.42
C HIS A 115 20.69 -2.79 2.68
N ASP A 116 21.18 -1.79 1.94
CA ASP A 116 20.85 -0.39 2.18
C ASP A 116 19.37 -0.12 1.92
N ILE A 117 18.81 -0.65 0.82
CA ILE A 117 17.37 -0.53 0.51
C ILE A 117 16.52 -1.20 1.60
N TRP A 118 16.88 -2.41 2.04
CA TRP A 118 16.11 -3.12 3.08
C TRP A 118 16.25 -2.46 4.45
N ASP A 119 17.41 -1.89 4.80
CA ASP A 119 17.61 -1.19 6.07
C ASP A 119 16.83 0.12 6.11
N GLU A 120 16.88 0.93 5.04
CA GLU A 120 16.09 2.15 4.90
C GLU A 120 14.59 1.84 4.97
N ALA A 121 14.12 0.88 4.17
CA ALA A 121 12.71 0.48 4.17
C ALA A 121 12.28 -0.03 5.55
N SER A 122 13.15 -0.65 6.35
CA SER A 122 12.82 -1.04 7.72
C SER A 122 12.61 0.16 8.64
N ARG A 123 13.42 1.22 8.50
CA ARG A 123 13.28 2.46 9.28
C ARG A 123 11.98 3.18 8.92
N ASP A 124 11.58 3.11 7.66
CA ASP A 124 10.32 3.67 7.19
C ASP A 124 9.11 3.01 7.86
N GLU A 125 9.08 1.68 7.95
CA GLU A 125 7.97 1.00 8.65
C GLU A 125 7.91 1.34 10.14
N TYR A 126 9.05 1.64 10.77
CA TYR A 126 9.05 2.16 12.14
C TYR A 126 8.39 3.55 12.21
N ARG A 127 8.71 4.44 11.26
CA ARG A 127 8.07 5.77 11.17
C ARG A 127 6.57 5.65 10.90
N HIS A 128 6.16 4.75 10.00
CA HIS A 128 4.76 4.47 9.71
C HIS A 128 4.02 3.93 10.94
N ALA A 129 4.62 2.97 11.65
CA ALA A 129 4.05 2.43 12.89
C ALA A 129 3.83 3.51 13.96
N GLU A 130 4.81 4.38 14.20
CA GLU A 130 4.66 5.46 15.18
C GLU A 130 3.62 6.50 14.74
N ALA A 131 3.51 6.80 13.44
CA ALA A 131 2.45 7.66 12.92
C ALA A 131 1.06 7.06 13.14
N LEU A 132 0.86 5.78 12.81
CA LEU A 132 -0.42 5.08 13.00
C LEU A 132 -0.78 4.97 14.49
N LYS A 133 0.19 4.65 15.34
CA LYS A 133 0.01 4.64 16.80
C LYS A 133 -0.46 5.99 17.32
N GLY A 134 0.20 7.08 16.90
CA GLY A 134 -0.20 8.43 17.31
C GLY A 134 -1.59 8.85 16.82
N LEU A 135 -2.03 8.36 15.66
CA LEU A 135 -3.40 8.57 15.17
C LEU A 135 -4.42 7.80 16.02
N LEU A 136 -4.13 6.54 16.35
CA LEU A 136 -4.97 5.73 17.22
C LEU A 136 -5.15 6.38 18.60
N GLU A 137 -4.05 6.78 19.25
CA GLU A 137 -4.08 7.43 20.57
C GLU A 137 -4.83 8.77 20.59
N ARG A 138 -4.86 9.49 19.45
CA ARG A 138 -5.50 10.81 19.37
C ARG A 138 -7.00 10.74 19.13
N TYR A 139 -7.45 9.74 18.36
CA TYR A 139 -8.82 9.73 17.81
C TYR A 139 -9.67 8.55 18.30
N PHE A 140 -9.09 7.54 18.96
CA PHE A 140 -9.75 6.28 19.33
C PHE A 140 -9.39 5.76 20.71
#